data_AF-A0A2S3R4C7-F1
#
_entry.id   AF-A0A2S3R4C7-F1
#
_cell.length_a   1.000
_cell.length_b   1.000
_cell.length_c   1.000
_cell.angle_alpha   90.00
_cell.angle_beta   90.00
_cell.angle_gamma   90.00
#
_symmetry.space_group_name_H-M   'P 1'
#
loop_
_entity.id
_entity.type
_entity.pdbx_description
1 polymer ?
#
loop_
_entity_poly.entity_id
_entity_poly.type
_entity_poly.pdbx_seq_one_letter_code
_entity_poly.pdbx_strand_id
1 'polypeptide(L)'
;LFQEQVMELAIVAADYTPGEADELRRSMAAWKRHGGLEHHRERLTRGMLAKGYEADFAARIFEQIKGFGSYGFPESHAASFALLTYASSWLKRHEPAAFACALINSWPMGFYSPDQLL
;
A
#
# COMPACT_ATOMS: atom_id res chain seq x y z
N LEU A 1 -4.98 -1.62 -4.05
CA LEU A 1 -3.68 -0.95 -4.29
C LEU A 1 -2.88 -0.85 -3.01
N PHE A 2 -3.54 -0.57 -1.87
CA PHE A 2 -2.88 -0.49 -0.57
C PHE A 2 -3.15 -1.69 0.34
N GLN A 3 -2.21 -1.93 1.26
CA GLN A 3 -2.34 -2.98 2.29
C GLN A 3 -3.53 -2.72 3.20
N GLU A 4 -3.76 -1.45 3.54
CA GLU A 4 -4.85 -0.95 4.37
C GLU A 4 -6.23 -1.31 3.78
N GLN A 5 -6.37 -1.30 2.45
CA GLN A 5 -7.62 -1.70 1.78
C GLN A 5 -7.94 -3.18 1.95
N VAL A 6 -6.92 -4.04 2.05
CA VAL A 6 -7.12 -5.48 2.30
C VAL A 6 -7.57 -5.73 3.73
N MET A 7 -7.03 -4.97 4.68
CA MET A 7 -7.47 -4.98 6.07
C MET A 7 -8.94 -4.56 6.18
N GLU A 8 -9.31 -3.43 5.56
CA GLU A 8 -10.68 -2.92 5.54
C GLU A 8 -11.66 -3.92 4.93
N LEU A 9 -11.27 -4.56 3.81
CA LEU A 9 -12.07 -5.62 3.20
C LEU A 9 -12.31 -6.78 4.17
N ALA A 10 -11.29 -7.26 4.88
CA ALA A 10 -11.45 -8.36 5.83
C ALA A 10 -12.36 -7.99 7.00
N ILE A 11 -12.28 -6.74 7.48
CA ILE A 11 -13.16 -6.22 8.54
C ILE A 11 -14.62 -6.19 8.04
N VAL A 12 -14.86 -5.59 6.87
CA VAL A 12 -16.23 -5.39 6.36
C VAL A 12 -16.84 -6.69 5.85
N ALA A 13 -16.10 -7.52 5.12
CA ALA A 13 -16.63 -8.70 4.46
C ALA A 13 -16.61 -9.97 5.34
N ALA A 14 -15.76 -10.03 6.37
CA ALA A 14 -15.57 -11.23 7.18
C ALA A 14 -15.55 -11.00 8.71
N ASP A 15 -15.96 -9.80 9.15
CA ASP A 15 -16.00 -9.37 10.55
C ASP A 15 -14.68 -9.64 11.27
N TYR A 16 -13.57 -9.27 10.63
CA TYR A 16 -12.28 -9.21 11.31
C TYR A 16 -12.30 -8.08 12.34
N THR A 17 -11.72 -8.34 13.50
CA THR A 17 -11.28 -7.28 14.41
C THR A 17 -10.08 -6.53 13.81
N PRO A 18 -9.79 -5.30 14.25
CA PRO A 18 -8.60 -4.57 13.81
C PRO A 18 -7.29 -5.35 14.04
N GLY A 19 -7.22 -6.15 15.12
CA GLY A 19 -6.07 -7.01 15.42
C GLY A 19 -5.90 -8.15 14.42
N GLU A 20 -6.98 -8.89 14.11
CA GLU A 20 -6.97 -9.95 13.10
C GLU A 20 -6.62 -9.39 11.71
N ALA A 21 -7.05 -8.16 11.40
CA ALA A 21 -6.75 -7.52 10.14
C ALA A 21 -5.26 -7.14 10.02
N ASP A 22 -4.63 -6.64 11.09
CA ASP A 22 -3.18 -6.40 11.09
C ASP A 22 -2.39 -7.71 11.03
N GLU A 23 -2.87 -8.78 11.66
CA GLU A 23 -2.27 -10.11 11.54
C GLU A 23 -2.31 -10.60 10.09
N LEU A 24 -3.46 -10.47 9.41
CA LEU A 24 -3.59 -10.77 7.99
C LEU A 24 -2.57 -9.97 7.16
N ARG A 25 -2.45 -8.66 7.40
CA ARG A 25 -1.48 -7.81 6.69
C ARG A 25 -0.03 -8.29 6.90
N ARG A 26 0.34 -8.66 8.12
CA ARG A 26 1.69 -9.18 8.42
C ARG A 26 1.94 -10.53 7.75
N SER A 27 0.97 -11.44 7.81
CA SER A 27 1.02 -12.74 7.16
C SER A 27 1.17 -12.61 5.64
N MET A 28 0.48 -11.64 5.03
CA MET A 28 0.64 -11.33 3.60
C MET A 28 2.05 -10.85 3.26
N ALA A 29 2.62 -9.94 4.05
CA ALA A 29 3.98 -9.42 3.82
C ALA A 29 5.08 -10.47 4.05
N ALA A 30 4.83 -11.45 4.92
CA ALA A 30 5.76 -12.53 5.22
C ALA A 30 5.61 -13.75 4.29
N TRP A 31 4.49 -13.87 3.57
CA TRP A 31 4.11 -15.09 2.85
C TRP A 31 5.25 -15.66 2.02
N LYS A 32 5.78 -14.90 1.06
CA LYS A 32 6.80 -15.42 0.12
C LYS A 32 8.02 -16.05 0.80
N ARG A 33 8.31 -15.70 2.07
CA ARG A 33 9.45 -16.20 2.83
C ARG A 33 9.11 -17.36 3.76
N HIS A 34 7.93 -17.35 4.39
CA HIS A 34 7.64 -18.24 5.51
C HIS A 34 6.27 -18.94 5.45
N GLY A 35 5.45 -18.66 4.44
CA GLY A 35 4.05 -19.13 4.41
C GLY A 35 3.17 -18.41 5.44
N GLY A 36 2.09 -19.04 5.88
CA GLY A 36 1.26 -18.56 7.00
C GLY A 36 -0.11 -17.97 6.65
N LEU A 37 -0.50 -17.86 5.37
CA LEU A 37 -1.82 -17.30 5.01
C LEU A 37 -2.97 -18.31 5.06
N GLU A 38 -2.71 -19.61 5.12
CA GLU A 38 -3.76 -20.64 5.04
C GLU A 38 -4.74 -20.62 6.22
N HIS A 39 -4.28 -20.27 7.44
CA HIS A 39 -5.17 -20.03 8.58
C HIS A 39 -6.20 -18.92 8.27
N HIS A 40 -5.76 -17.85 7.61
CA HIS A 40 -6.65 -16.76 7.20
C HIS A 40 -7.62 -17.20 6.10
N ARG A 41 -7.32 -18.23 5.29
CA ARG A 41 -8.26 -18.77 4.29
C ARG A 41 -9.54 -19.24 4.97
N GLU A 42 -9.41 -20.08 5.99
CA GLU A 42 -10.56 -20.62 6.72
C GLU A 42 -11.29 -19.54 7.50
N ARG A 43 -10.55 -18.65 8.17
CA ARG A 43 -11.14 -17.57 8.98
C ARG A 43 -11.90 -16.56 8.11
N LEU A 44 -11.33 -16.16 6.98
CA LEU A 44 -11.95 -15.25 6.02
C LEU A 44 -13.18 -15.90 5.38
N THR A 45 -13.05 -17.13 4.86
CA THR A 45 -14.15 -17.85 4.21
C THR A 45 -15.34 -18.01 5.15
N ARG A 46 -15.10 -18.45 6.39
CA ARG A 46 -16.16 -18.61 7.40
C ARG A 46 -16.87 -17.29 7.71
N GLY A 47 -16.11 -16.20 7.86
CA GLY A 47 -16.69 -14.88 8.10
C GLY A 47 -17.55 -14.42 6.92
N MET A 48 -17.06 -14.59 5.70
CA MET A 48 -17.81 -14.23 4.49
C MET A 48 -19.08 -15.07 4.33
N LEU A 49 -19.01 -16.39 4.55
CA LEU A 49 -20.19 -17.26 4.50
C LEU A 49 -21.24 -16.85 5.55
N ALA A 50 -20.81 -16.47 6.76
CA ALA A 50 -21.71 -16.00 7.81
C ALA A 50 -22.43 -14.69 7.45
N LYS A 51 -21.83 -13.86 6.58
CA LYS A 51 -22.45 -12.64 6.02
C LYS A 51 -23.27 -12.89 4.75
N GLY A 52 -23.41 -14.15 4.32
CA GLY A 52 -24.22 -14.54 3.16
C GLY A 52 -23.51 -14.44 1.82
N TYR A 53 -22.17 -14.34 1.80
CA TYR A 53 -21.42 -14.44 0.55
C TYR A 53 -21.34 -15.90 0.09
N GLU A 54 -21.29 -16.12 -1.23
CA GLU A 54 -21.09 -17.45 -1.83
C GLU A 54 -19.67 -17.98 -1.59
N ALA A 55 -19.54 -19.30 -1.45
CA ALA A 55 -18.26 -19.97 -1.20
C ALA A 55 -17.23 -19.70 -2.32
N ASP A 56 -17.68 -19.74 -3.58
CA ASP A 56 -16.83 -19.47 -4.74
C ASP A 56 -16.35 -18.01 -4.75
N PHE A 57 -17.19 -17.08 -4.28
CA PHE A 57 -16.80 -15.68 -4.17
C PHE A 57 -15.75 -15.49 -3.07
N ALA A 58 -15.95 -16.07 -1.89
CA ALA A 58 -14.98 -16.02 -0.80
C ALA A 58 -13.63 -16.63 -1.20
N ALA A 59 -13.63 -17.76 -1.92
CA ALA A 59 -12.42 -18.39 -2.45
C ALA A 59 -11.67 -17.46 -3.42
N ARG A 60 -12.39 -16.80 -4.33
CA ARG A 60 -11.80 -15.82 -5.26
C ARG A 60 -11.20 -14.61 -4.55
N ILE A 61 -11.88 -14.09 -3.53
CA ILE A 61 -11.35 -12.98 -2.71
C ILE A 61 -10.05 -13.40 -2.01
N PHE A 62 -9.99 -14.60 -1.44
CA PHE A 62 -8.76 -15.08 -0.83
C PHE A 62 -7.59 -15.15 -1.84
N GLU A 63 -7.82 -15.66 -3.04
CA GLU A 63 -6.77 -15.72 -4.07
C GLU A 63 -6.34 -14.31 -4.54
N GLN A 64 -7.24 -13.32 -4.54
CA GLN A 64 -6.87 -11.92 -4.80
C GLN A 64 -5.99 -11.34 -3.70
N ILE A 65 -6.37 -11.55 -2.43
CA ILE A 65 -5.58 -11.17 -1.25
C ILE A 65 -4.19 -11.82 -1.31
N LYS A 66 -4.13 -13.08 -1.73
CA LYS A 66 -2.90 -13.81 -1.95
C LYS A 66 -1.99 -13.19 -2.99
N GLY A 67 -2.53 -12.88 -4.16
CA GLY A 67 -1.77 -12.16 -5.17
C GLY A 67 -1.21 -10.86 -4.58
N PHE A 68 -2.06 -10.14 -3.84
CA PHE A 68 -1.76 -8.84 -3.28
C PHE A 68 -0.59 -8.81 -2.30
N GLY A 69 -0.35 -9.88 -1.54
CA GLY A 69 0.79 -9.97 -0.61
C GLY A 69 2.15 -9.71 -1.26
N SER A 70 2.27 -9.84 -2.58
CA SER A 70 3.51 -9.58 -3.32
C SER A 70 3.69 -8.15 -3.86
N TYR A 71 2.61 -7.36 -3.95
CA TYR A 71 2.63 -6.03 -4.59
C TYR A 71 1.89 -4.94 -3.81
N GLY A 72 1.30 -5.27 -2.67
CA GLY A 72 0.59 -4.31 -1.82
C GLY A 72 1.51 -3.23 -1.26
N PHE A 73 1.20 -1.97 -1.53
CA PHE A 73 1.99 -0.83 -1.07
C PHE A 73 1.39 -0.22 0.21
N PRO A 74 2.19 0.28 1.17
CA PRO A 74 1.66 0.99 2.33
C PRO A 74 1.07 2.35 1.92
N GLU A 75 -0.20 2.60 2.21
CA GLU A 75 -0.89 3.84 1.86
C GLU A 75 -0.27 5.05 2.53
N SER A 76 0.03 4.94 3.82
CA SER A 76 0.67 6.00 4.62
C SER A 76 2.00 6.48 4.01
N HIS A 77 2.80 5.54 3.49
CA HIS A 77 4.05 5.85 2.81
C HIS A 77 3.79 6.54 1.46
N ALA A 78 2.86 6.02 0.66
CA ALA A 78 2.47 6.63 -0.61
C ALA A 78 1.96 8.07 -0.44
N ALA A 79 1.08 8.31 0.55
CA ALA A 79 0.52 9.63 0.82
C ALA A 79 1.60 10.65 1.21
N SER A 80 2.56 10.24 2.04
CA SER A 80 3.66 11.10 2.49
C SER A 80 4.53 11.56 1.30
N PHE A 81 4.90 10.65 0.40
CA PHE A 81 5.67 10.98 -0.81
C PHE A 81 4.86 11.74 -1.85
N ALA A 82 3.55 11.46 -1.96
CA ALA A 82 2.66 12.20 -2.85
C ALA A 82 2.60 13.69 -2.49
N LEU A 83 2.57 14.02 -1.20
CA LEU A 83 2.59 15.41 -0.73
C LEU A 83 3.88 16.14 -1.15
N LEU A 84 5.04 15.52 -0.94
CA LEU A 84 6.34 16.09 -1.35
C LEU A 84 6.40 16.28 -2.87
N THR A 85 5.91 15.29 -3.63
CA THR A 85 5.88 15.33 -5.10
C THR A 85 4.97 16.44 -5.60
N TYR A 86 3.80 16.60 -4.98
CA TYR A 86 2.85 17.65 -5.30
C TYR A 86 3.45 19.03 -5.04
N ALA A 87 3.99 19.28 -3.84
CA ALA A 87 4.62 20.54 -3.49
C ALA A 87 5.79 20.88 -4.43
N SER A 88 6.65 19.91 -4.73
CA SER A 88 7.77 20.07 -5.67
C SER A 88 7.28 20.40 -7.09
N SER A 89 6.23 19.72 -7.56
CA SER A 89 5.66 19.94 -8.89
C SER A 89 5.00 21.31 -9.00
N TRP A 90 4.34 21.76 -7.92
CA TRP A 90 3.75 23.09 -7.83
C TRP A 90 4.82 24.17 -7.94
N LEU A 91 5.90 24.06 -7.15
CA LEU A 91 7.03 25.00 -7.21
C LEU A 91 7.70 24.99 -8.58
N LYS A 92 7.90 23.81 -9.18
CA LYS A 92 8.44 23.70 -10.54
C LYS A 92 7.56 24.40 -11.59
N ARG A 93 6.24 24.36 -11.43
CA ARG A 93 5.28 24.99 -12.36
C ARG A 93 5.14 26.49 -12.16
N HIS A 94 5.06 26.95 -10.92
CA HIS A 94 4.69 28.32 -10.58
C HIS A 94 5.88 29.20 -10.21
N GLU A 95 6.96 28.62 -9.67
CA GLU A 95 8.16 29.31 -9.22
C GLU A 95 9.45 28.65 -9.76
N PRO A 96 9.59 28.49 -11.10
CA PRO A 96 10.65 27.66 -11.69
C PRO A 96 12.07 28.14 -11.38
N ALA A 97 12.29 29.46 -11.31
CA ALA A 97 13.59 30.02 -10.98
C ALA A 97 14.01 29.72 -9.53
N ALA A 98 13.08 29.89 -8.59
CA ALA A 98 13.33 29.56 -7.18
C ALA A 98 13.52 28.05 -7.00
N PHE A 99 12.72 27.23 -7.69
CA PHE A 99 12.85 25.77 -7.66
C PHE A 99 14.22 25.30 -8.18
N ALA A 100 14.68 25.81 -9.34
CA ALA A 100 15.99 25.47 -9.89
C ALA A 100 17.14 25.93 -8.97
N CYS A 101 17.07 27.15 -8.45
CA CYS A 101 18.04 27.67 -7.48
C CYS A 101 18.12 26.77 -6.22
N ALA A 102 16.97 26.36 -5.67
CA ALA A 102 16.91 25.47 -4.51
C ALA A 102 17.53 24.08 -4.79
N LEU A 103 17.32 23.53 -6.00
CA LEU A 103 17.95 22.27 -6.41
C LEU A 103 19.49 22.40 -6.48
N ILE A 104 20.01 23.47 -7.07
CA ILE A 104 21.45 23.73 -7.14
C ILE A 104 22.04 23.92 -5.75
N ASN A 105 21.37 24.69 -4.87
CA ASN A 105 21.80 24.89 -3.47
C ASN A 105 21.81 23.61 -2.64
N SER A 106 21.08 22.58 -3.06
CA SER A 106 21.08 21.28 -2.39
C SER A 106 22.28 20.41 -2.79
N TRP A 107 23.04 20.76 -3.83
CA TRP A 107 24.22 20.00 -4.26
C TRP A 107 25.38 20.11 -3.25
N PRO A 108 26.11 19.01 -2.94
CA PRO A 108 26.06 17.69 -3.57
C PRO A 108 25.05 16.71 -2.96
N MET A 109 24.27 17.13 -1.96
CA MET A 109 23.26 16.27 -1.31
C MET A 109 22.01 16.03 -2.17
N GLY A 110 21.78 16.88 -3.17
CA GLY A 110 20.72 16.75 -4.16
C GLY A 110 21.05 15.72 -5.26
N PHE A 111 20.01 15.10 -5.82
CA PHE A 111 20.14 14.04 -6.83
C PHE A 111 20.50 14.53 -8.24
N TYR A 112 20.52 15.85 -8.47
CA TYR A 112 20.78 16.45 -9.78
C TYR A 112 22.05 17.30 -9.75
N SER A 113 22.93 17.13 -10.74
CA SER A 113 24.04 18.07 -10.93
C SER A 113 23.53 19.37 -11.56
N PRO A 114 24.23 20.51 -11.34
CA PRO A 114 23.88 21.77 -12.01
C PRO A 114 23.77 21.62 -13.53
N ASP A 115 24.66 20.84 -14.15
CA ASP A 115 24.67 20.57 -15.60
C ASP A 115 23.43 19.81 -16.11
N GLN A 116 22.66 19.15 -15.25
CA GLN A 116 21.41 18.48 -15.62
C GLN A 116 20.19 19.42 -15.55
N LEU A 117 20.35 20.61 -14.97
CA LEU A 117 19.27 21.55 -14.70
C LEU A 117 19.32 22.80 -15.60
N LEU A 118 20.50 23.13 -16.14
CA LEU A 118 20.80 24.28 -17.00
C LEU A 118 20.93 23.88 -18.47
#